data_AF-A0A3M1LR13-F1
#
_entry.id   AF-A0A3M1LR13-F1
#
_cell.length_a   1.000
_cell.length_b   1.000
_cell.length_c   1.000
_cell.angle_alpha   90.00
_cell.angle_beta   90.00
_cell.angle_gamma   90.00
#
_symmetry.space_group_name_H-M   'P 1'
#
loop_
_entity.id
_entity.type
_entity.pdbx_description
1 polymer ?
#
loop_
_entity_poly.entity_id
_entity_poly.type
_entity_poly.pdbx_seq_one_letter_code
_entity_poly.pdbx_strand_id
1 'polypeptide(L)'
;SVRAVATIGAPFDPGHVLAQFGNRLDEIDREGSAEVTLAGRSFRISREFVHDVTAARLKDAVRGLKRPLMILHAPRDEVVGIDNATEIFMAARHPKSFVSLDSADHLLSRAGDAQFAAEVIAGWAGHYVGGSAAEDAAADAPAAPPEGTVRVIEADPAGFRQTVLSGPRHRLTADEPVDFGGSDTGPGPYDLLAAGLGACTSMTIRMYARRKGLPLDHVAVDVSHDRIHAEDCADCETKTGKIDRFTRVITLEGALDEAQRARLMEIADRCPVHRTLTSEIRIETHRA
;
A
#
# COMPACT_ATOMS: atom_id res chain seq x y z
N SER A 1 -22.06 0.47 -13.65
CA SER A 1 -22.92 -0.72 -13.43
C SER A 1 -22.24 -1.64 -12.42
N VAL A 2 -22.99 -2.40 -11.61
CA VAL A 2 -22.40 -3.34 -10.63
C VAL A 2 -21.80 -4.55 -11.34
N ARG A 3 -20.52 -4.86 -11.05
CA ARG A 3 -19.77 -5.98 -11.65
C ARG A 3 -19.68 -7.20 -10.75
N ALA A 4 -19.52 -7.01 -9.45
CA ALA A 4 -19.43 -8.04 -8.42
C ALA A 4 -19.98 -7.50 -7.08
N VAL A 5 -20.33 -8.39 -6.15
CA VAL A 5 -20.85 -8.03 -4.81
C VAL A 5 -20.08 -8.80 -3.74
N ALA A 6 -19.66 -8.10 -2.69
CA ALA A 6 -19.12 -8.71 -1.48
C ALA A 6 -20.01 -8.33 -0.29
N THR A 7 -20.27 -9.27 0.60
CA THR A 7 -21.03 -9.06 1.85
C THR A 7 -20.18 -9.44 3.05
N ILE A 8 -20.18 -8.64 4.10
CA ILE A 8 -19.50 -8.93 5.37
C ILE A 8 -20.56 -8.96 6.46
N GLY A 9 -20.63 -10.04 7.25
CA GLY A 9 -21.53 -10.09 8.42
C GLY A 9 -23.02 -9.95 8.06
N ALA A 10 -23.41 -10.23 6.81
CA ALA A 10 -24.71 -9.83 6.30
C ALA A 10 -25.84 -10.76 6.79
N PRO A 11 -26.97 -10.20 7.27
CA PRO A 11 -28.15 -11.00 7.59
C PRO A 11 -28.87 -11.48 6.32
N PHE A 12 -29.45 -12.67 6.37
CA PHE A 12 -30.29 -13.22 5.31
C PHE A 12 -31.78 -13.00 5.57
N ASP A 13 -32.19 -13.01 6.84
CA ASP A 13 -33.56 -12.69 7.25
C ASP A 13 -33.63 -11.26 7.80
N PRO A 14 -34.44 -10.37 7.20
CA PRO A 14 -34.67 -9.03 7.71
C PRO A 14 -35.25 -9.02 9.15
N GLY A 15 -35.95 -10.07 9.55
CA GLY A 15 -36.48 -10.26 10.90
C GLY A 15 -35.40 -10.25 11.99
N HIS A 16 -34.17 -10.63 11.66
CA HIS A 16 -33.03 -10.62 12.59
C HIS A 16 -32.61 -9.19 12.97
N VAL A 17 -32.76 -8.24 12.03
CA VAL A 17 -32.52 -6.81 12.28
C VAL A 17 -33.66 -6.22 13.12
N LEU A 18 -34.90 -6.62 12.83
CA LEU A 18 -36.09 -6.17 13.58
C LEU A 18 -36.08 -6.64 15.04
N ALA A 19 -35.51 -7.83 15.32
CA ALA A 19 -35.34 -8.32 16.70
C ALA A 19 -34.47 -7.37 17.57
N GLN A 20 -33.54 -6.61 16.95
CA GLN A 20 -32.75 -5.61 17.67
C GLN A 20 -33.56 -4.36 18.05
N PHE A 21 -34.75 -4.17 17.46
CA PHE A 21 -35.64 -3.05 17.79
C PHE A 21 -36.54 -3.37 19.00
N GLY A 22 -36.59 -4.64 19.42
CA GLY A 22 -37.30 -5.09 20.61
C GLY A 22 -38.75 -4.58 20.67
N ASN A 23 -39.14 -4.07 21.84
CA ASN A 23 -40.50 -3.61 22.13
C ASN A 23 -40.89 -2.31 21.39
N ARG A 24 -39.96 -1.69 20.65
CA ARG A 24 -40.21 -0.42 19.94
C ARG A 24 -40.89 -0.64 18.59
N LEU A 25 -41.01 -1.88 18.11
CA LEU A 25 -41.76 -2.20 16.89
C LEU A 25 -43.23 -1.79 17.00
N ASP A 26 -43.88 -2.03 18.15
CA ASP A 26 -45.28 -1.65 18.41
C ASP A 26 -45.47 -0.12 18.48
N GLU A 27 -44.43 0.61 18.88
CA GLU A 27 -44.39 2.07 18.90
C GLU A 27 -44.20 2.61 17.48
N ILE A 28 -43.28 2.03 16.70
CA ILE A 28 -43.07 2.38 15.29
C ILE A 28 -44.36 2.15 14.48
N ASP A 29 -45.09 1.06 14.74
CA ASP A 29 -46.33 0.74 14.02
C ASP A 29 -47.47 1.74 14.33
N ARG A 30 -47.63 2.14 15.60
CA ARG A 30 -48.65 3.12 16.03
C ARG A 30 -48.29 4.56 15.70
N GLU A 31 -47.08 4.99 16.01
CA GLU A 31 -46.66 6.40 15.97
C GLU A 31 -45.98 6.77 14.63
N GLY A 32 -45.71 5.78 13.78
CA GLY A 32 -45.11 5.94 12.46
C GLY A 32 -43.58 6.02 12.47
N SER A 33 -42.95 6.29 13.62
CA SER A 33 -41.50 6.22 13.80
C SER A 33 -41.11 6.18 15.28
N ALA A 34 -39.97 5.58 15.64
CA ALA A 34 -39.41 5.65 16.99
C ALA A 34 -37.88 5.81 16.96
N GLU A 35 -37.30 6.29 18.07
CA GLU A 35 -35.85 6.22 18.27
C GLU A 35 -35.43 4.84 18.81
N VAL A 36 -34.37 4.30 18.21
CA VAL A 36 -33.80 2.98 18.51
C VAL A 36 -32.29 3.11 18.61
N THR A 37 -31.68 2.44 19.59
CA THR A 37 -30.22 2.45 19.78
C THR A 37 -29.62 1.18 19.19
N LEU A 38 -28.73 1.32 18.22
CA LEU A 38 -28.04 0.21 17.55
C LEU A 38 -26.53 0.45 17.65
N ALA A 39 -25.79 -0.53 18.17
CA ALA A 39 -24.34 -0.47 18.36
C ALA A 39 -23.85 0.84 19.03
N GLY A 40 -24.59 1.33 20.03
CA GLY A 40 -24.25 2.54 20.79
C GLY A 40 -24.62 3.87 20.11
N ARG A 41 -25.33 3.85 18.99
CA ARG A 41 -25.80 5.05 18.27
C ARG A 41 -27.32 5.07 18.18
N SER A 42 -27.93 6.24 18.40
CA SER A 42 -29.38 6.43 18.27
C SER A 42 -29.77 6.76 16.84
N PHE A 43 -30.80 6.08 16.34
CA PHE A 43 -31.38 6.27 15.02
C PHE A 43 -32.89 6.39 15.12
N ARG A 44 -33.48 7.26 14.29
CA ARG A 44 -34.93 7.32 14.11
C ARG A 44 -35.34 6.39 12.97
N ILE A 45 -36.13 5.37 13.29
CA ILE A 45 -36.60 4.36 12.35
C ILE A 45 -38.08 4.60 12.04
N SER A 46 -38.44 4.60 10.75
CA SER A 46 -39.82 4.79 10.29
C SER A 46 -40.55 3.46 10.11
N ARG A 47 -41.88 3.51 10.17
CA ARG A 47 -42.76 2.37 9.86
C ARG A 47 -42.59 1.89 8.42
N GLU A 48 -42.35 2.79 7.49
CA GLU A 48 -42.08 2.47 6.08
C GLU A 48 -40.81 1.63 5.94
N PHE A 49 -39.73 2.01 6.64
CA PHE A 49 -38.51 1.20 6.68
C PHE A 49 -38.75 -0.20 7.24
N VAL A 50 -39.49 -0.33 8.35
CA VAL A 50 -39.83 -1.63 8.93
C VAL A 50 -40.61 -2.47 7.92
N HIS A 51 -41.61 -1.89 7.26
CA HIS A 51 -42.41 -2.59 6.26
C HIS A 51 -41.58 -3.04 5.06
N ASP A 52 -40.69 -2.19 4.54
CA ASP A 52 -39.80 -2.52 3.42
C ASP A 52 -38.82 -3.65 3.77
N VAL A 53 -38.24 -3.60 4.97
CA VAL A 53 -37.37 -4.64 5.52
C VAL A 53 -38.14 -5.96 5.63
N THR A 54 -39.36 -5.94 6.17
CA THR A 54 -40.19 -7.15 6.34
C THR A 54 -40.67 -7.72 5.00
N ALA A 55 -40.91 -6.87 4.00
CA ALA A 55 -41.34 -7.26 2.66
C ALA A 55 -40.18 -7.74 1.77
N ALA A 56 -38.94 -7.43 2.11
CA ALA A 56 -37.76 -7.78 1.33
C ALA A 56 -37.53 -9.29 1.30
N ARG A 57 -37.74 -9.90 0.12
CA ARG A 57 -37.42 -11.32 -0.13
C ARG A 57 -35.96 -11.48 -0.53
N LEU A 58 -35.06 -11.41 0.44
CA LEU A 58 -33.60 -11.57 0.24
C LEU A 58 -33.25 -12.84 -0.55
N LYS A 59 -33.95 -13.95 -0.30
CA LYS A 59 -33.79 -15.20 -1.07
C LYS A 59 -33.95 -15.02 -2.59
N ASP A 60 -35.01 -14.32 -3.01
CA ASP A 60 -35.30 -14.10 -4.43
C ASP A 60 -34.33 -13.08 -5.04
N ALA A 61 -33.96 -12.04 -4.28
CA ALA A 61 -32.98 -11.04 -4.68
C ALA A 61 -31.59 -11.66 -4.89
N VAL A 62 -31.10 -12.47 -3.94
CA VAL A 62 -29.81 -13.16 -4.03
C VAL A 62 -29.81 -14.15 -5.21
N ARG A 63 -30.90 -14.90 -5.40
CA ARG A 63 -31.03 -15.83 -6.55
C ARG A 63 -31.08 -15.10 -7.89
N GLY A 64 -31.65 -13.89 -7.91
CA GLY A 64 -31.78 -13.03 -9.09
C GLY A 64 -30.58 -12.13 -9.37
N LEU A 65 -29.59 -12.07 -8.47
CA LEU A 65 -28.47 -11.12 -8.50
C LEU A 65 -27.67 -11.17 -9.82
N LYS A 66 -27.47 -12.36 -10.39
CA LYS A 66 -26.73 -12.60 -11.65
C LYS A 66 -25.33 -11.92 -11.68
N ARG A 67 -24.70 -11.75 -10.52
CA ARG A 67 -23.34 -11.23 -10.36
C ARG A 67 -22.52 -12.18 -9.47
N PRO A 68 -21.18 -12.21 -9.64
CA PRO A 68 -20.28 -12.85 -8.68
C PRO A 68 -20.55 -12.36 -7.26
N LEU A 69 -20.62 -13.29 -6.32
CA LEU A 69 -20.90 -13.01 -4.91
C LEU A 69 -19.82 -13.58 -3.99
N MET A 70 -19.21 -12.74 -3.18
CA MET A 70 -18.35 -13.16 -2.07
C MET A 70 -19.05 -12.89 -0.74
N ILE A 71 -18.99 -13.86 0.16
CA ILE A 71 -19.58 -13.79 1.49
C ILE A 71 -18.46 -13.97 2.50
N LEU A 72 -18.28 -12.98 3.37
CA LEU A 72 -17.33 -13.01 4.47
C LEU A 72 -18.12 -13.01 5.78
N HIS A 73 -17.85 -13.97 6.65
CA HIS A 73 -18.57 -14.07 7.92
C HIS A 73 -17.72 -14.72 9.00
N ALA A 74 -17.79 -14.23 10.24
CA ALA A 74 -17.14 -14.85 11.37
C ALA A 74 -18.00 -15.99 11.94
N PRO A 75 -17.47 -17.21 12.15
CA PRO A 75 -18.22 -18.32 12.75
C PRO A 75 -18.72 -18.04 14.16
N ARG A 76 -18.12 -17.07 14.86
CA ARG A 76 -18.44 -16.68 16.24
C ARG A 76 -19.16 -15.33 16.32
N ASP A 77 -19.71 -14.84 15.21
CA ASP A 77 -20.51 -13.61 15.21
C ASP A 77 -21.78 -13.80 16.06
N GLU A 78 -21.82 -13.11 17.20
CA GLU A 78 -22.95 -13.15 18.15
C GLU A 78 -24.09 -12.21 17.73
N VAL A 79 -23.85 -11.28 16.81
CA VAL A 79 -24.84 -10.30 16.35
C VAL A 79 -25.62 -10.86 15.17
N VAL A 80 -24.93 -11.42 14.17
CA VAL A 80 -25.53 -12.09 13.02
C VAL A 80 -24.87 -13.46 12.88
N GLY A 81 -25.55 -14.53 13.27
CA GLY A 81 -24.96 -15.87 13.24
C GLY A 81 -24.60 -16.34 11.83
N ILE A 82 -23.63 -17.27 11.75
CA ILE A 82 -23.09 -17.82 10.49
C ILE A 82 -24.13 -18.52 9.60
N ASP A 83 -25.27 -18.92 10.17
CA ASP A 83 -26.39 -19.50 9.41
C ASP A 83 -26.90 -18.53 8.35
N ASN A 84 -26.87 -17.21 8.60
CA ASN A 84 -27.23 -16.20 7.61
C ASN A 84 -26.33 -16.27 6.37
N ALA A 85 -25.01 -16.34 6.57
CA ALA A 85 -24.07 -16.49 5.46
C ALA A 85 -24.28 -17.81 4.72
N THR A 86 -24.61 -18.88 5.45
CA THR A 86 -24.94 -20.18 4.85
C THR A 86 -26.18 -20.07 3.96
N GLU A 87 -27.23 -19.40 4.42
CA GLU A 87 -28.45 -19.19 3.64
C GLU A 87 -28.22 -18.30 2.40
N ILE A 88 -27.46 -17.22 2.53
CA ILE A 88 -27.03 -16.39 1.38
C ILE A 88 -26.28 -17.27 0.38
N PHE A 89 -25.30 -18.06 0.86
CA PHE A 89 -24.48 -18.92 0.01
C PHE A 89 -25.34 -19.97 -0.71
N MET A 90 -26.31 -20.57 -0.04
CA MET A 90 -27.21 -21.57 -0.61
C MET A 90 -28.21 -20.96 -1.61
N ALA A 91 -28.69 -19.74 -1.37
CA ALA A 91 -29.58 -19.02 -2.29
C ALA A 91 -28.86 -18.54 -3.57
N ALA A 92 -27.57 -18.23 -3.47
CA ALA A 92 -26.77 -17.69 -4.56
C ALA A 92 -26.41 -18.73 -5.64
N ARG A 93 -26.28 -18.26 -6.89
CA ARG A 93 -25.75 -19.03 -8.02
C ARG A 93 -24.25 -18.76 -8.21
N HIS A 94 -23.55 -19.66 -8.89
CA HIS A 94 -22.14 -19.46 -9.22
C HIS A 94 -21.94 -18.33 -10.26
N PRO A 95 -20.79 -17.62 -10.22
CA PRO A 95 -19.68 -17.79 -9.26
C PRO A 95 -19.98 -17.21 -7.88
N LYS A 96 -19.72 -18.01 -6.84
CA LYS A 96 -19.91 -17.64 -5.43
C LYS A 96 -18.74 -18.15 -4.59
N SER A 97 -18.37 -17.39 -3.57
CA SER A 97 -17.24 -17.68 -2.68
C SER A 97 -17.63 -17.40 -1.24
N PHE A 98 -17.09 -18.17 -0.30
CA PHE A 98 -17.27 -17.98 1.14
C PHE A 98 -15.91 -17.90 1.81
N VAL A 99 -15.75 -16.95 2.73
CA VAL A 99 -14.53 -16.74 3.51
C VAL A 99 -14.91 -16.61 4.98
N SER A 100 -14.27 -17.43 5.82
CA SER A 100 -14.40 -17.32 7.27
C SER A 100 -13.51 -16.18 7.78
N LEU A 101 -14.06 -15.31 8.62
CA LEU A 101 -13.32 -14.26 9.33
C LEU A 101 -12.81 -14.73 10.72
N ASP A 102 -12.90 -16.02 11.00
CA ASP A 102 -12.41 -16.68 12.21
C ASP A 102 -12.89 -16.00 13.52
N SER A 103 -11.99 -15.34 14.25
CA SER A 103 -12.28 -14.70 15.54
C SER A 103 -12.75 -13.24 15.43
N ALA A 104 -13.02 -12.74 14.23
CA ALA A 104 -13.50 -11.38 14.04
C ALA A 104 -14.85 -11.14 14.73
N ASP A 105 -15.04 -9.94 15.28
CA ASP A 105 -16.33 -9.48 15.77
C ASP A 105 -17.18 -8.92 14.62
N HIS A 106 -18.48 -8.77 14.85
CA HIS A 106 -19.43 -8.33 13.84
C HIS A 106 -19.05 -7.01 13.14
N LEU A 107 -18.44 -6.08 13.90
CA LEU A 107 -18.10 -4.74 13.43
C LEU A 107 -16.68 -4.64 12.84
N LEU A 108 -15.91 -5.74 12.78
CA LEU A 108 -14.49 -5.71 12.40
C LEU A 108 -13.70 -4.64 13.20
N SER A 109 -13.91 -4.57 14.51
CA SER A 109 -13.33 -3.51 15.35
C SER A 109 -11.81 -3.60 15.47
N ARG A 110 -11.23 -4.80 15.28
CA ARG A 110 -9.78 -5.00 15.25
C ARG A 110 -9.23 -4.69 13.87
N ALA A 111 -8.27 -3.77 13.81
CA ALA A 111 -7.64 -3.33 12.55
C ALA A 111 -7.09 -4.50 11.70
N GLY A 112 -6.55 -5.54 12.33
CA GLY A 112 -6.04 -6.72 11.62
C GLY A 112 -7.14 -7.51 10.88
N ASP A 113 -8.33 -7.65 11.46
CA ASP A 113 -9.45 -8.35 10.81
C ASP A 113 -10.02 -7.54 9.66
N ALA A 114 -10.13 -6.21 9.85
CA ALA A 114 -10.56 -5.28 8.82
C ALA A 114 -9.59 -5.29 7.62
N GLN A 115 -8.28 -5.27 7.89
CA GLN A 115 -7.24 -5.35 6.86
C GLN A 115 -7.31 -6.68 6.10
N PHE A 116 -7.45 -7.80 6.80
CA PHE A 116 -7.58 -9.12 6.18
C PHE A 116 -8.83 -9.19 5.27
N ALA A 117 -9.99 -8.74 5.75
CA ALA A 117 -11.21 -8.70 4.96
C ALA A 117 -11.04 -7.83 3.70
N ALA A 118 -10.39 -6.66 3.83
CA ALA A 118 -10.12 -5.76 2.72
C ALA A 118 -9.18 -6.39 1.67
N GLU A 119 -8.09 -7.03 2.09
CA GLU A 119 -7.14 -7.69 1.18
C GLU A 119 -7.79 -8.82 0.39
N VAL A 120 -8.58 -9.66 1.06
CA VAL A 120 -9.31 -10.77 0.42
C VAL A 120 -10.33 -10.25 -0.59
N ILE A 121 -11.11 -9.22 -0.22
CA ILE A 121 -12.09 -8.61 -1.12
C ILE A 121 -11.39 -7.96 -2.31
N ALA A 122 -10.31 -7.22 -2.10
CA ALA A 122 -9.56 -6.56 -3.16
C ALA A 122 -8.97 -7.58 -4.15
N GLY A 123 -8.33 -8.64 -3.64
CA GLY A 123 -7.78 -9.71 -4.47
C GLY A 123 -8.85 -10.45 -5.28
N TRP A 124 -10.00 -10.75 -4.66
CA TRP A 124 -11.11 -11.41 -5.36
C TRP A 124 -11.80 -10.51 -6.37
N ALA A 125 -12.04 -9.24 -6.02
CA ALA A 125 -12.70 -8.28 -6.89
C ALA A 125 -11.89 -8.01 -8.17
N GLY A 126 -10.55 -8.05 -8.09
CA GLY A 126 -9.66 -7.90 -9.25
C GLY A 126 -9.96 -8.85 -10.40
N HIS A 127 -10.55 -10.03 -10.15
CA HIS A 127 -10.94 -10.98 -11.19
C HIS A 127 -12.17 -10.54 -12.01
N TYR A 128 -13.07 -9.74 -11.42
CA TYR A 128 -14.37 -9.40 -12.00
C TYR A 128 -14.52 -7.92 -12.34
N VAL A 129 -13.80 -7.08 -11.61
CA VAL A 129 -13.86 -5.62 -11.69
C VAL A 129 -12.81 -5.10 -12.66
N GLY A 130 -12.22 -5.95 -13.52
CA GLY A 130 -11.46 -5.57 -14.72
C GLY A 130 -10.66 -4.29 -14.55
N GLY A 131 -9.47 -4.46 -13.99
CA GLY A 131 -8.74 -3.42 -13.28
C GLY A 131 -8.02 -4.15 -12.15
N SER A 132 -6.73 -4.45 -12.29
CA SER A 132 -5.97 -4.74 -11.07
C SER A 132 -6.13 -3.53 -10.13
N ALA A 133 -6.07 -3.70 -8.81
CA ALA A 133 -6.03 -2.54 -7.91
C ALA A 133 -4.92 -1.53 -8.30
N ALA A 134 -3.90 -1.97 -9.06
CA ALA A 134 -2.87 -1.13 -9.66
C ALA A 134 -3.33 -0.32 -10.89
N GLU A 135 -4.35 -0.74 -11.63
CA GLU A 135 -4.93 -0.01 -12.77
C GLU A 135 -5.92 1.06 -12.30
N ASP A 136 -6.74 0.79 -11.28
CA ASP A 136 -7.64 1.78 -10.70
C ASP A 136 -6.87 2.84 -9.87
N ALA A 137 -5.79 2.44 -9.17
CA ALA A 137 -4.85 3.38 -8.57
C ALA A 137 -4.09 4.22 -9.61
N ALA A 138 -3.98 3.76 -10.86
CA ALA A 138 -3.38 4.50 -11.96
C ALA A 138 -4.35 5.52 -12.60
N ALA A 139 -5.67 5.37 -12.43
CA ALA A 139 -6.65 6.28 -13.01
C ALA A 139 -6.70 7.66 -12.33
N ASP A 140 -6.46 7.70 -11.01
CA ASP A 140 -6.27 8.95 -10.22
C ASP A 140 -4.79 9.30 -9.99
N ALA A 141 -3.86 8.51 -10.54
CA ALA A 141 -2.45 8.81 -10.42
C ALA A 141 -2.08 10.02 -11.29
N PRO A 142 -1.26 10.94 -10.77
CA PRO A 142 -0.76 12.05 -11.56
C PRO A 142 -0.06 11.53 -12.82
N ALA A 143 -0.34 12.19 -13.95
CA ALA A 143 0.20 11.80 -15.25
C ALA A 143 1.72 11.61 -15.17
N ALA A 144 2.19 10.47 -15.67
CA ALA A 144 3.60 10.16 -15.64
C ALA A 144 4.40 11.19 -16.47
N PRO A 145 5.59 11.60 -16.01
CA PRO A 145 6.43 12.50 -16.78
C PRO A 145 6.98 11.80 -18.03
N PRO A 146 7.45 12.56 -19.03
CA PRO A 146 8.16 12.01 -20.18
C PRO A 146 9.36 11.15 -19.76
N GLU A 147 9.80 10.26 -20.66
CA GLU A 147 11.01 9.48 -20.44
C GLU A 147 12.23 10.38 -20.20
N GLY A 148 13.11 9.98 -19.28
CA GLY A 148 14.25 10.79 -18.85
C GLY A 148 13.91 11.91 -17.86
N THR A 149 12.64 12.11 -17.51
CA THR A 149 12.22 13.10 -16.50
C THR A 149 11.77 12.40 -15.21
N VAL A 150 12.20 12.95 -14.07
CA VAL A 150 11.69 12.57 -12.74
C VAL A 150 10.73 13.65 -12.27
N ARG A 151 9.53 13.24 -11.84
CA ARG A 151 8.52 14.11 -11.24
C ARG A 151 8.28 13.68 -9.80
N VAL A 152 8.38 14.62 -8.87
CA VAL A 152 8.06 14.41 -7.45
C VAL A 152 6.84 15.24 -7.10
N ILE A 153 5.88 14.64 -6.42
CA ILE A 153 4.60 15.26 -6.08
C ILE A 153 4.29 14.95 -4.62
N GLU A 154 3.88 15.98 -3.89
CA GLU A 154 3.36 15.84 -2.53
C GLU A 154 2.16 14.89 -2.53
N ALA A 155 2.24 13.84 -1.70
CA ALA A 155 1.18 12.85 -1.55
C ALA A 155 0.38 13.03 -0.25
N ASP A 156 0.89 13.82 0.69
CA ASP A 156 0.23 14.15 1.94
C ASP A 156 0.69 15.53 2.44
N PRO A 157 -0.17 16.57 2.44
CA PRO A 157 0.19 17.90 2.94
C PRO A 157 0.31 17.96 4.48
N ALA A 158 -0.14 16.94 5.21
CA ALA A 158 -0.01 16.85 6.66
C ALA A 158 1.28 16.14 7.11
N GLY A 159 2.06 15.59 6.17
CA GLY A 159 3.33 14.92 6.41
C GLY A 159 4.35 15.24 5.32
N PHE A 160 5.34 14.35 5.15
CA PHE A 160 6.39 14.52 4.12
C PHE A 160 6.35 13.48 3.01
N ARG A 161 5.32 12.64 2.96
CA ARG A 161 5.21 11.60 1.94
C ARG A 161 5.11 12.19 0.54
N GLN A 162 6.02 11.74 -0.33
CA GLN A 162 6.09 12.10 -1.74
C GLN A 162 5.87 10.89 -2.64
N THR A 163 5.23 11.13 -3.78
CA THR A 163 5.24 10.20 -4.91
C THR A 163 6.33 10.61 -5.90
N VAL A 164 7.27 9.71 -6.18
CA VAL A 164 8.34 9.89 -7.16
C VAL A 164 8.03 9.07 -8.41
N LEU A 165 7.86 9.74 -9.55
CA LEU A 165 7.63 9.12 -10.85
C LEU A 165 8.88 9.27 -11.72
N SER A 166 9.46 8.16 -12.16
CA SER A 166 10.60 8.14 -13.09
C SER A 166 10.15 7.60 -14.45
N GLY A 167 9.94 8.53 -15.39
CA GLY A 167 9.31 8.25 -16.66
C GLY A 167 7.91 7.60 -16.52
N PRO A 168 7.45 6.87 -17.56
CA PRO A 168 6.10 6.31 -17.60
C PRO A 168 5.89 5.04 -16.76
N ARG A 169 6.97 4.41 -16.27
CA ARG A 169 6.92 3.03 -15.76
C ARG A 169 7.26 2.87 -14.29
N HIS A 170 8.05 3.77 -13.72
CA HIS A 170 8.60 3.56 -12.39
C HIS A 170 8.01 4.55 -11.41
N ARG A 171 7.51 4.02 -10.29
CA ARG A 171 6.98 4.77 -9.17
C ARG A 171 7.69 4.34 -7.90
N LEU A 172 8.14 5.32 -7.13
CA LEU A 172 8.72 5.14 -5.81
C LEU A 172 8.00 6.06 -4.83
N THR A 173 8.16 5.76 -3.54
CA THR A 173 7.77 6.64 -2.44
C THR A 173 9.03 7.25 -1.86
N ALA A 174 8.96 8.52 -1.48
CA ALA A 174 9.93 9.14 -0.57
C ALA A 174 9.16 9.63 0.65
N ASP A 175 9.77 9.61 1.81
CA ASP A 175 9.18 10.10 3.05
C ASP A 175 10.29 10.53 4.00
N GLU A 176 9.93 10.88 5.23
CA GLU A 176 10.87 11.04 6.33
C GLU A 176 10.45 10.16 7.52
N PRO A 177 11.37 9.85 8.45
CA PRO A 177 11.01 9.22 9.72
C PRO A 177 10.03 10.09 10.53
N VAL A 178 9.29 9.44 11.43
CA VAL A 178 8.30 10.11 12.30
C VAL A 178 8.94 11.22 13.14
N ASP A 179 10.16 11.00 13.65
CA ASP A 179 10.90 11.99 14.46
C ASP A 179 11.26 13.26 13.69
N PHE A 180 11.22 13.20 12.35
CA PHE A 180 11.44 14.33 11.45
C PHE A 180 10.14 14.83 10.80
N GLY A 181 8.97 14.36 11.26
CA GLY A 181 7.65 14.82 10.82
C GLY A 181 7.09 14.08 9.60
N GLY A 182 7.73 13.00 9.16
CA GLY A 182 7.19 12.14 8.10
C GLY A 182 6.33 11.00 8.65
N SER A 183 5.96 10.08 7.76
CA SER A 183 5.14 8.91 8.10
C SER A 183 5.90 7.58 8.09
N ASP A 184 7.22 7.62 7.85
CA ASP A 184 8.08 6.43 7.75
C ASP A 184 7.57 5.38 6.74
N THR A 185 6.93 5.84 5.67
CA THR A 185 6.35 4.99 4.61
C THR A 185 7.25 4.81 3.40
N GLY A 186 8.44 5.42 3.41
CA GLY A 186 9.42 5.38 2.34
C GLY A 186 10.78 5.93 2.78
N PRO A 187 11.83 5.73 1.96
CA PRO A 187 13.17 6.23 2.24
C PRO A 187 13.24 7.76 2.28
N GLY A 188 14.18 8.27 3.07
CA GLY A 188 14.55 9.68 3.08
C GLY A 188 15.15 10.15 1.75
N PRO A 189 15.19 11.47 1.48
CA PRO A 189 15.86 12.02 0.30
C PRO A 189 17.35 11.64 0.22
N TYR A 190 18.06 11.60 1.35
CA TYR A 190 19.46 11.18 1.39
C TYR A 190 19.63 9.68 1.16
N ASP A 191 18.69 8.85 1.60
CA ASP A 191 18.68 7.41 1.29
C ASP A 191 18.48 7.18 -0.22
N LEU A 192 17.66 8.00 -0.88
CA LEU A 192 17.48 7.93 -2.33
C LEU A 192 18.76 8.33 -3.08
N LEU A 193 19.50 9.34 -2.61
CA LEU A 193 20.82 9.69 -3.15
C LEU A 193 21.83 8.55 -2.93
N ALA A 194 21.88 7.98 -1.72
CA ALA A 194 22.73 6.86 -1.37
C ALA A 194 22.41 5.62 -2.23
N ALA A 195 21.13 5.33 -2.45
CA ALA A 195 20.66 4.26 -3.32
C ALA A 195 21.11 4.47 -4.77
N GLY A 196 21.02 5.69 -5.30
CA GLY A 196 21.52 6.03 -6.63
C GLY A 196 23.03 5.79 -6.78
N LEU A 197 23.82 6.20 -5.78
CA LEU A 197 25.27 5.99 -5.75
C LEU A 197 25.63 4.50 -5.64
N GLY A 198 24.97 3.77 -4.73
CA GLY A 198 25.18 2.33 -4.52
C GLY A 198 24.83 1.51 -5.77
N ALA A 199 23.67 1.78 -6.37
CA ALA A 199 23.22 1.13 -7.59
C ALA A 199 24.20 1.36 -8.75
N CYS A 200 24.61 2.62 -8.98
CA CYS A 200 25.55 2.97 -10.05
C CYS A 200 26.93 2.32 -9.86
N THR A 201 27.41 2.27 -8.62
CA THR A 201 28.66 1.59 -8.24
C THR A 201 28.59 0.09 -8.53
N SER A 202 27.56 -0.59 -8.03
CA SER A 202 27.35 -2.03 -8.24
C SER A 202 27.26 -2.40 -9.73
N MET A 203 26.49 -1.63 -10.51
CA MET A 203 26.37 -1.80 -11.96
C MET A 203 27.70 -1.65 -12.69
N THR A 204 28.52 -0.66 -12.29
CA THR A 204 29.82 -0.38 -12.92
C THR A 204 30.83 -1.50 -12.66
N ILE A 205 30.91 -2.01 -11.43
CA ILE A 205 31.73 -3.17 -11.04
C ILE A 205 31.31 -4.39 -11.86
N ARG A 206 30.00 -4.70 -11.87
CA ARG A 206 29.46 -5.85 -12.61
C ARG A 206 29.75 -5.77 -14.10
N MET A 207 29.57 -4.59 -14.70
CA MET A 207 29.85 -4.35 -16.11
C MET A 207 31.33 -4.63 -16.43
N TYR A 208 32.25 -4.13 -15.59
CA TYR A 208 33.69 -4.34 -15.78
C TYR A 208 34.07 -5.81 -15.65
N ALA A 209 33.59 -6.50 -14.60
CA ALA A 209 33.83 -7.92 -14.39
C ALA A 209 33.39 -8.75 -15.60
N ARG A 210 32.18 -8.50 -16.16
CA ARG A 210 31.71 -9.16 -17.38
C ARG A 210 32.62 -8.89 -18.58
N ARG A 211 33.00 -7.64 -18.80
CA ARG A 211 33.87 -7.24 -19.92
C ARG A 211 35.25 -7.90 -19.86
N LYS A 212 35.76 -8.17 -18.66
CA LYS A 212 37.07 -8.77 -18.42
C LYS A 212 37.02 -10.28 -18.15
N GLY A 213 35.83 -10.88 -18.14
CA GLY A 213 35.66 -12.31 -17.86
C GLY A 213 36.07 -12.69 -16.43
N LEU A 214 35.95 -11.77 -15.46
CA LEU A 214 36.33 -12.04 -14.07
C LEU A 214 35.26 -12.91 -13.39
N PRO A 215 35.66 -13.89 -12.55
CA PRO A 215 34.74 -14.80 -11.85
C PRO A 215 34.10 -14.12 -10.61
N LEU A 216 33.41 -13.01 -10.82
CA LEU A 216 32.62 -12.32 -9.79
C LEU A 216 31.23 -12.94 -9.75
N ASP A 217 30.82 -13.53 -8.64
CA ASP A 217 29.52 -14.14 -8.44
C ASP A 217 28.51 -13.11 -7.94
N HIS A 218 28.86 -12.34 -6.89
CA HIS A 218 27.96 -11.34 -6.29
C HIS A 218 28.69 -10.04 -5.92
N VAL A 219 27.94 -8.93 -5.96
CA VAL A 219 28.39 -7.61 -5.50
C VAL A 219 27.27 -6.95 -4.70
N ALA A 220 27.60 -6.50 -3.50
CA ALA A 220 26.74 -5.67 -2.64
C ALA A 220 27.46 -4.37 -2.30
N VAL A 221 26.70 -3.28 -2.16
CA VAL A 221 27.23 -1.96 -1.83
C VAL A 221 26.32 -1.33 -0.79
N ASP A 222 26.81 -1.25 0.44
CA ASP A 222 26.16 -0.49 1.51
C ASP A 222 26.64 0.96 1.44
N VAL A 223 25.71 1.91 1.48
CA VAL A 223 26.01 3.34 1.42
C VAL A 223 25.38 4.02 2.61
N SER A 224 26.18 4.69 3.41
CA SER A 224 25.71 5.56 4.50
C SER A 224 26.03 7.02 4.20
N HIS A 225 25.19 7.91 4.74
CA HIS A 225 25.37 9.36 4.67
C HIS A 225 25.47 9.93 6.08
N ASP A 226 26.42 10.84 6.27
CA ASP A 226 26.56 11.63 7.49
C ASP A 226 27.13 13.03 7.21
N ARG A 227 27.04 13.92 8.20
CA ARG A 227 27.63 15.27 8.12
C ARG A 227 28.80 15.39 9.09
N ILE A 228 29.98 15.63 8.56
CA ILE A 228 31.22 15.81 9.34
C ILE A 228 31.69 17.26 9.32
N HIS A 229 32.57 17.64 10.24
CA HIS A 229 33.23 18.95 10.17
C HIS A 229 34.32 18.93 9.11
N ALA A 230 34.47 20.03 8.38
CA ALA A 230 35.46 20.18 7.30
C ALA A 230 36.90 19.98 7.79
N GLU A 231 37.15 20.32 9.06
CA GLU A 231 38.43 20.14 9.75
C GLU A 231 38.79 18.66 9.95
N ASP A 232 37.79 17.78 10.03
CA ASP A 232 37.95 16.34 10.19
C ASP A 232 38.11 15.60 8.85
N CYS A 233 38.04 16.32 7.72
CA CYS A 233 38.24 15.76 6.39
C CYS A 233 39.59 16.23 5.81
N ALA A 234 40.62 15.38 5.95
CA ALA A 234 41.97 15.66 5.46
C ALA A 234 42.00 16.00 3.95
N ASP A 235 41.20 15.27 3.17
CA ASP A 235 41.21 15.31 1.70
C ASP A 235 40.16 16.27 1.08
N CYS A 236 39.38 16.99 1.89
CA CYS A 236 38.36 17.90 1.37
C CYS A 236 38.95 19.28 1.00
N GLU A 237 38.50 19.86 -0.11
CA GLU A 237 38.89 21.22 -0.53
C GLU A 237 38.28 22.30 0.38
N THR A 238 37.07 22.09 0.85
CA THR A 238 36.41 22.93 1.86
C THR A 238 37.06 22.72 3.22
N LYS A 239 37.60 23.79 3.83
CA LYS A 239 38.32 23.74 5.11
C LYS A 239 37.54 24.34 6.30
N THR A 240 36.31 24.81 6.08
CA THR A 240 35.43 25.37 7.11
C THR A 240 33.98 24.92 6.90
N GLY A 241 33.22 24.73 7.98
CA GLY A 241 31.81 24.31 7.92
C GLY A 241 31.59 22.79 8.03
N LYS A 242 30.40 22.32 7.68
CA LYS A 242 30.05 20.89 7.64
C LYS A 242 30.05 20.38 6.20
N ILE A 243 30.54 19.17 6.00
CA ILE A 243 30.62 18.49 4.71
C ILE A 243 29.74 17.25 4.75
N ASP A 244 28.94 17.04 3.70
CA ASP A 244 28.22 15.80 3.49
C ASP A 244 29.19 14.69 3.07
N ARG A 245 29.23 13.60 3.83
CA ARG A 245 30.07 12.43 3.56
C ARG A 245 29.17 11.25 3.22
N PHE A 246 29.50 10.59 2.11
CA PHE A 246 28.95 9.27 1.78
C PHE A 246 30.05 8.22 1.96
N THR A 247 29.77 7.20 2.77
CA THR A 247 30.68 6.06 2.96
C THR A 247 30.13 4.85 2.23
N ARG A 248 30.97 4.18 1.43
CA ARG A 248 30.60 2.94 0.73
C ARG A 248 31.36 1.76 1.32
N VAL A 249 30.65 0.70 1.66
CA VAL A 249 31.23 -0.61 1.99
C VAL A 249 30.84 -1.58 0.89
N ILE A 250 31.84 -2.19 0.24
CA ILE A 250 31.63 -3.02 -0.96
C ILE A 250 32.03 -4.46 -0.66
N THR A 251 31.09 -5.37 -0.86
CA THR A 251 31.30 -6.82 -0.71
C THR A 251 31.40 -7.46 -2.09
N LEU A 252 32.47 -8.20 -2.33
CA LEU A 252 32.74 -8.92 -3.58
C LEU A 252 32.88 -10.42 -3.33
N GLU A 253 31.97 -11.20 -3.89
CA GLU A 253 31.97 -12.67 -3.78
C GLU A 253 32.31 -13.31 -5.12
N GLY A 254 33.11 -14.38 -5.07
CA GLY A 254 33.58 -15.12 -6.24
C GLY A 254 35.04 -15.52 -6.14
N ALA A 255 35.49 -16.33 -7.09
CA ALA A 255 36.85 -16.87 -7.17
C ALA A 255 37.87 -15.83 -7.68
N LEU A 256 37.84 -14.63 -7.09
CA LEU A 256 38.68 -13.50 -7.45
C LEU A 256 40.03 -13.55 -6.73
N ASP A 257 41.11 -13.38 -7.48
CA ASP A 257 42.42 -13.10 -6.90
C ASP A 257 42.52 -11.66 -6.35
N GLU A 258 43.58 -11.38 -5.59
CA GLU A 258 43.75 -10.08 -4.95
C GLU A 258 43.91 -8.92 -5.96
N ALA A 259 44.56 -9.16 -7.09
CA ALA A 259 44.72 -8.15 -8.13
C ALA A 259 43.38 -7.81 -8.80
N GLN A 260 42.52 -8.82 -8.99
CA GLN A 260 41.16 -8.65 -9.49
C GLN A 260 40.28 -7.89 -8.49
N ARG A 261 40.38 -8.21 -7.19
CA ARG A 261 39.66 -7.49 -6.13
C ARG A 261 40.07 -6.02 -6.07
N ALA A 262 41.38 -5.75 -5.99
CA ALA A 262 41.92 -4.40 -5.99
C ALA A 262 41.46 -3.63 -7.23
N ARG A 263 41.48 -4.27 -8.41
CA ARG A 263 41.03 -3.62 -9.64
C ARG A 263 39.54 -3.32 -9.64
N LEU A 264 38.70 -4.21 -9.09
CA LEU A 264 37.26 -3.95 -8.99
C LEU A 264 36.96 -2.80 -8.02
N MET A 265 37.72 -2.67 -6.93
CA MET A 265 37.63 -1.53 -6.01
C MET A 265 38.01 -0.21 -6.69
N GLU A 266 39.09 -0.17 -7.48
CA GLU A 266 39.45 1.02 -8.27
C GLU A 266 38.36 1.42 -9.29
N ILE A 267 37.60 0.44 -9.80
CA ILE A 267 36.51 0.68 -10.75
C ILE A 267 35.25 1.20 -10.05
N ALA A 268 35.06 0.89 -8.77
CA ALA A 268 33.94 1.39 -7.97
C ALA A 268 33.89 2.93 -7.92
N ASP A 269 35.05 3.59 -7.97
CA ASP A 269 35.17 5.06 -7.96
C ASP A 269 34.99 5.72 -9.33
N ARG A 270 34.71 4.92 -10.38
CA ARG A 270 34.56 5.43 -11.75
C ARG A 270 33.13 5.44 -12.24
N CYS A 271 32.17 5.15 -11.36
CA CYS A 271 30.76 5.13 -11.74
C CYS A 271 30.27 6.56 -12.07
N PRO A 272 29.38 6.75 -13.06
CA PRO A 272 28.89 8.06 -13.44
C PRO A 272 28.34 8.91 -12.28
N VAL A 273 27.60 8.32 -11.35
CA VAL A 273 27.02 9.04 -10.20
C VAL A 273 28.12 9.53 -9.25
N HIS A 274 29.15 8.72 -8.97
CA HIS A 274 30.31 9.18 -8.18
C HIS A 274 30.94 10.40 -8.84
N ARG A 275 31.20 10.35 -10.16
CA ARG A 275 31.79 11.47 -10.90
C ARG A 275 30.95 12.74 -10.81
N THR A 276 29.62 12.61 -10.86
CA THR A 276 28.71 13.75 -10.67
C THR A 276 28.87 14.34 -9.28
N LEU A 277 28.82 13.51 -8.23
CA LEU A 277 28.92 13.96 -6.83
C LEU A 277 30.26 14.61 -6.48
N THR A 278 31.33 14.27 -7.20
CA THR A 278 32.68 14.85 -7.00
C THR A 278 33.05 15.92 -8.05
N SER A 279 32.07 16.41 -8.82
CA SER A 279 32.28 17.45 -9.85
C SER A 279 31.55 18.73 -9.50
N GLU A 280 31.82 19.81 -10.23
CA GLU A 280 31.02 21.02 -10.15
C GLU A 280 29.63 20.76 -10.75
N ILE A 281 28.58 20.84 -9.91
CA ILE A 281 27.19 20.66 -10.30
C ILE A 281 26.49 22.01 -10.31
N ARG A 282 25.80 22.33 -11.41
CA ARG A 282 24.93 23.50 -11.51
C ARG A 282 23.46 23.07 -11.44
N ILE A 283 22.72 23.63 -10.48
CA ILE A 283 21.28 23.42 -10.32
C ILE A 283 20.57 24.73 -10.68
N GLU A 284 19.64 24.67 -11.62
CA GLU A 284 18.86 25.82 -12.08
C GLU A 284 17.40 25.67 -11.65
N THR A 285 16.83 26.76 -11.12
CA THR A 285 15.44 26.78 -10.63
C THR A 285 14.61 27.76 -11.45
N HIS A 286 13.51 27.27 -11.99
CA HIS A 286 12.54 28.06 -12.76
C HIS A 286 11.13 27.85 -12.21
N ARG A 287 10.32 28.91 -12.30
CA ARG A 287 8.87 28.82 -12.08
C ARG A 287 8.22 28.43 -13.40
N ALA A 288 7.33 27.43 -13.35
CA ALA A 288 6.50 27.03 -14.49
C ALA A 288 5.50 28.13 -14.88
#